data_AF-A0A7V3M202-F1
#
_entry.id   AF-A0A7V3M202-F1
#
_cell.length_a   1.000
_cell.length_b   1.000
_cell.length_c   1.000
_cell.angle_alpha   90.00
_cell.angle_beta   90.00
_cell.angle_gamma   90.00
#
_symmetry.space_group_name_H-M   'P 1'
#
loop_
_entity.id
_entity.type
_entity.pdbx_description
1 polymer ?
#
loop_
_entity_poly.entity_id
_entity_poly.type
_entity_poly.pdbx_seq_one_letter_code
_entity_poly.pdbx_strand_id
1 'polypeptide(L)'
;MFCYTGDICTFWAGWDFTAEARASAGGTLALTLDPIPPRVIGPDDRRAHYMLGVNVDYPWAHGRGSGLVVSFEQACPQALTLTVTPDTLRPVLPAGSTIPAALASVPTQALVTAHVQSCPAAPGEAPASVEVRFTVEPPAPGSAEAGGHAHDTARPKGTLRRDGQPATSCTAALDAEGLGACTFTYQPSEVSGGETIKAEADGFPAAATPVTVQVPGLRPMPESGIGAWRLTGATGAHPGSHYGTPETVTRTAAMATDYFALHGESIGVNDISLVWGGLFDIGGNWVPPHLGHRIGRGVDIDRCAQSLVKQDDLDEIAEFYSGVRTVEKALAPPGCPGPPDTPRIHYDFP
;
A
#
# COMPACT_ATOMS: atom_id res chain seq x y z
N MET A 1 -11.39 -4.54 42.63
CA MET A 1 -11.89 -5.50 41.63
C MET A 1 -12.02 -6.84 42.32
N PHE A 2 -13.25 -7.33 42.50
CA PHE A 2 -13.51 -8.62 43.12
C PHE A 2 -14.22 -9.49 42.09
N CYS A 3 -13.73 -10.70 41.88
CA CYS A 3 -14.38 -11.66 40.99
C CYS A 3 -15.06 -12.72 41.86
N TYR A 4 -16.38 -12.83 41.73
CA TYR A 4 -17.10 -13.95 42.33
C TYR A 4 -16.91 -15.19 41.43
N THR A 5 -16.97 -16.36 42.05
CA THR A 5 -16.72 -17.66 41.42
C THR A 5 -17.42 -17.79 40.07
N GLY A 6 -16.61 -17.79 39.01
CA GLY A 6 -16.96 -18.17 37.64
C GLY A 6 -17.86 -17.20 36.89
N ASP A 7 -17.35 -16.01 36.54
CA ASP A 7 -17.72 -15.21 35.34
C ASP A 7 -18.13 -13.75 35.62
N ILE A 8 -18.18 -13.30 36.88
CA ILE A 8 -18.53 -11.91 37.20
C ILE A 8 -17.40 -11.26 37.99
N CYS A 9 -16.61 -10.41 37.33
CA CYS A 9 -15.70 -9.50 37.99
C CYS A 9 -16.35 -8.12 38.14
N THR A 10 -16.56 -7.70 39.38
CA THR A 10 -17.09 -6.39 39.72
C THR A 10 -15.94 -5.42 39.97
N PHE A 11 -15.89 -4.34 39.19
CA PHE A 11 -15.05 -3.18 39.48
C PHE A 11 -15.83 -2.22 40.38
N TRP A 12 -15.25 -1.88 41.53
CA TRP A 12 -15.81 -0.88 42.43
C TRP A 12 -14.98 0.39 42.27
N ALA A 13 -15.57 1.43 41.73
CA ALA A 13 -15.07 2.79 41.90
C ALA A 13 -16.05 3.53 42.78
N GLY A 14 -15.55 4.04 43.91
CA GLY A 14 -16.30 4.91 44.80
C GLY A 14 -15.87 6.34 44.53
N TRP A 15 -16.83 7.21 44.30
CA TRP A 15 -16.61 8.65 44.25
C TRP A 15 -17.39 9.29 45.41
N ASP A 16 -16.73 10.16 46.15
CA ASP A 16 -17.35 10.97 47.20
C ASP A 16 -17.69 12.34 46.60
N PHE A 17 -18.98 12.60 46.39
CA PHE A 17 -19.50 13.85 45.84
C PHE A 17 -20.04 14.78 46.93
N THR A 18 -19.72 14.52 48.19
CA THR A 18 -20.33 15.20 49.35
C THR A 18 -20.01 16.69 49.35
N ALA A 19 -18.85 17.12 48.84
CA ALA A 19 -18.48 18.52 48.77
C ALA A 19 -19.25 19.26 47.65
N GLU A 20 -19.34 18.66 46.46
CA GLU A 20 -19.99 19.21 45.28
C GLU A 20 -21.51 19.27 45.45
N ALA A 21 -22.11 18.24 46.04
CA ALA A 21 -23.54 18.18 46.34
C ALA A 21 -23.98 19.22 47.39
N ARG A 22 -23.10 19.58 48.33
CA ARG A 22 -23.38 20.62 49.35
C ARG A 22 -23.31 22.05 48.78
N ALA A 23 -22.58 22.25 47.69
CA ALA A 23 -22.41 23.57 47.08
C ALA A 23 -23.62 24.00 46.22
N SER A 24 -24.37 23.04 45.64
CA SER A 24 -25.59 23.34 44.88
C SER A 24 -26.81 23.35 45.81
N ALA A 25 -27.32 24.53 46.17
CA ALA A 25 -28.54 24.70 46.97
C ALA A 25 -29.82 24.33 46.19
N GLY A 26 -29.90 23.09 45.69
CA GLY A 26 -30.87 22.61 44.71
C GLY A 26 -30.42 22.93 43.27
N GLY A 27 -30.18 21.90 42.47
CA GLY A 27 -29.76 22.02 41.07
C GLY A 27 -29.23 20.71 40.47
N THR A 28 -28.91 20.73 39.18
CA THR A 28 -28.28 19.60 38.48
C THR A 28 -26.77 19.62 38.73
N LEU A 29 -26.22 18.55 39.32
CA LEU A 29 -24.77 18.35 39.43
C LEU A 29 -24.27 17.61 38.19
N ALA A 30 -23.53 18.29 37.33
CA ALA A 30 -22.85 17.65 36.21
C ALA A 30 -21.58 16.95 36.72
N LEU A 31 -21.51 15.63 36.53
CA LEU A 31 -20.33 14.84 36.85
C LEU A 31 -19.60 14.51 35.56
N THR A 32 -18.39 15.04 35.39
CA THR A 32 -17.48 14.59 34.33
C THR A 32 -16.67 13.43 34.89
N LEU A 33 -17.03 12.20 34.51
CA LEU A 33 -16.23 11.02 34.83
C LEU A 33 -15.12 10.88 33.78
N ASP A 34 -13.90 10.58 34.22
CA ASP A 34 -12.86 10.14 33.30
C ASP A 34 -13.36 8.88 32.55
N PRO A 35 -13.06 8.75 31.24
CA PRO A 35 -13.48 7.59 30.47
C PRO A 35 -12.96 6.32 31.12
N ILE A 36 -13.88 5.45 31.55
CA ILE A 36 -13.56 4.15 32.12
C ILE A 36 -13.17 3.24 30.95
N PRO A 37 -11.91 2.80 30.82
CA PRO A 37 -11.54 1.92 29.74
C PRO A 37 -12.31 0.60 29.87
N PRO A 38 -12.94 0.10 28.79
CA PRO A 38 -13.64 -1.18 28.84
C PRO A 38 -12.64 -2.28 29.18
N ARG A 39 -12.87 -2.99 30.29
CA ARG A 39 -12.17 -4.25 30.59
C ARG A 39 -13.09 -5.40 30.21
N VAL A 40 -12.72 -6.11 29.13
CA VAL A 40 -13.33 -7.40 28.79
C VAL A 40 -12.85 -8.43 29.80
N ILE A 41 -13.79 -9.09 30.47
CA ILE A 41 -13.51 -10.09 31.50
C ILE A 41 -13.97 -11.43 30.94
N GLY A 42 -13.07 -12.10 30.21
CA GLY A 42 -13.30 -13.44 29.65
C GLY A 42 -13.40 -13.47 28.12
N PRO A 43 -13.10 -14.61 27.49
CA PRO A 43 -13.05 -14.74 26.03
C PRO A 43 -14.43 -14.65 25.35
N ASP A 44 -15.53 -14.91 26.09
CA ASP A 44 -16.87 -15.04 25.52
C ASP A 44 -17.87 -13.96 26.00
N ASP A 45 -17.50 -13.15 27.00
CA ASP A 45 -18.39 -12.10 27.50
C ASP A 45 -18.18 -10.78 26.76
N ARG A 46 -19.18 -10.41 25.94
CA ARG A 46 -19.22 -9.14 25.20
C ARG A 46 -19.78 -7.99 26.02
N ARG A 47 -20.13 -8.21 27.29
CA ARG A 47 -20.78 -7.21 28.14
C ARG A 47 -19.81 -6.72 29.21
N ALA A 48 -19.58 -5.42 29.25
CA ALA A 48 -18.99 -4.78 30.42
C ALA A 48 -20.11 -4.37 31.37
N HIS A 49 -20.10 -4.93 32.59
CA HIS A 49 -21.03 -4.53 33.65
C HIS A 49 -20.38 -3.42 34.50
N TYR A 50 -20.92 -2.20 34.39
CA TYR A 50 -20.53 -1.09 35.25
C TYR A 50 -21.56 -0.95 36.38
N MET A 51 -21.08 -0.88 37.62
CA MET A 51 -21.90 -0.58 38.79
C MET A 51 -21.39 0.72 39.41
N LEU A 52 -22.18 1.79 39.29
CA LEU A 52 -21.89 3.07 39.92
C LEU A 52 -22.49 3.08 41.33
N GLY A 53 -21.63 3.09 42.35
CA GLY A 53 -22.04 3.33 43.73
C GLY A 53 -21.91 4.81 44.08
N VAL A 54 -23.02 5.53 44.16
CA VAL A 54 -23.02 6.93 44.60
C VAL A 54 -23.32 6.95 46.10
N ASN A 55 -22.30 7.16 46.92
CA ASN A 55 -22.49 7.44 48.35
C ASN A 55 -22.85 8.91 48.49
N VAL A 56 -24.14 9.20 48.63
CA VAL A 56 -24.62 10.56 48.87
C VAL A 56 -25.16 10.66 50.29
N ASP A 57 -24.35 11.19 51.20
CA ASP A 57 -24.83 11.64 52.51
C ASP A 57 -25.60 12.96 52.32
N TYR A 58 -26.84 12.85 51.81
CA TYR A 58 -27.71 14.00 51.56
C TYR A 58 -28.56 14.35 52.78
N PRO A 59 -28.49 15.57 53.35
CA PRO A 59 -29.16 15.90 54.61
C PRO A 59 -30.62 16.40 54.48
N TRP A 60 -31.36 16.06 53.42
CA TRP A 60 -32.69 16.64 53.17
C TRP A 60 -33.78 15.56 53.25
N ALA A 61 -34.83 15.87 54.01
CA ALA A 61 -35.92 14.98 54.37
C ALA A 61 -36.55 14.26 53.16
N HIS A 62 -37.00 13.02 53.40
CA HIS A 62 -37.77 12.16 52.49
C HIS A 62 -39.14 12.77 52.10
N GLY A 63 -39.13 13.91 51.40
CA GLY A 63 -40.28 14.46 50.72
C GLY A 63 -40.47 13.81 49.35
N ARG A 64 -41.74 13.69 48.91
CA ARG A 64 -42.06 13.25 47.54
C ARG A 64 -41.46 14.25 46.54
N GLY A 65 -40.43 13.86 45.79
CA GLY A 65 -39.87 14.68 44.71
C GLY A 65 -38.34 14.66 44.56
N SER A 66 -37.59 14.06 45.48
CA SER A 66 -36.12 13.99 45.40
C SER A 66 -35.69 12.77 44.57
N GLY A 67 -35.22 12.98 43.34
CA GLY A 67 -34.66 11.93 42.48
C GLY A 67 -33.23 12.26 42.04
N LEU A 68 -32.32 11.29 42.12
CA LEU A 68 -31.00 11.38 41.51
C LEU A 68 -31.12 10.96 40.05
N VAL A 69 -30.81 11.86 39.12
CA VAL A 69 -30.69 11.54 37.70
C VAL A 69 -29.21 11.43 37.37
N VAL A 70 -28.75 10.22 37.08
CA VAL A 70 -27.43 9.99 36.49
C VAL A 70 -27.62 9.90 34.99
N SER A 71 -26.97 10.80 34.25
CA SER A 71 -26.91 10.71 32.79
C SER A 71 -25.49 10.34 32.39
N PHE A 72 -25.37 9.35 31.52
CA PHE A 72 -24.10 8.99 30.91
C PHE A 72 -24.09 9.65 29.53
N GLU A 73 -23.13 10.53 29.29
CA GLU A 73 -22.85 10.97 27.93
C GLU A 73 -22.00 9.87 27.31
N GLN A 74 -22.63 9.04 26.47
CA GLN A 74 -21.85 8.11 25.67
C GLN A 74 -21.01 8.97 24.74
N ALA A 75 -19.71 9.10 25.04
CA ALA A 75 -18.75 9.58 24.06
C ALA A 75 -18.87 8.63 22.88
N CYS A 76 -19.57 9.05 21.84
CA CYS A 76 -19.64 8.29 20.63
C CYS A 76 -18.58 8.82 19.69
N PRO A 77 -17.42 8.15 19.62
CA PRO A 77 -16.38 8.59 18.71
C PRO A 77 -16.92 8.45 17.30
N GLN A 78 -16.93 9.56 16.57
CA GLN A 78 -16.99 9.51 15.12
C GLN A 78 -15.72 8.80 14.64
N ALA A 79 -15.90 7.66 13.97
CA ALA A 79 -14.79 6.87 13.46
C ALA A 79 -14.93 6.63 11.96
N LEU A 80 -13.82 6.80 11.26
CA LEU A 80 -13.65 6.46 9.86
C LEU A 80 -12.46 5.51 9.79
N THR A 81 -12.64 4.36 9.15
CA THR A 81 -11.56 3.38 8.93
C THR A 81 -11.56 2.90 7.49
N LEU A 82 -10.41 2.47 7.00
CA LEU A 82 -10.24 1.94 5.65
C LEU A 82 -9.73 0.50 5.67
N THR A 83 -10.24 -0.31 4.76
CA THR A 83 -9.73 -1.66 4.47
C THR A 83 -9.50 -1.82 2.97
N VAL A 84 -8.40 -2.46 2.57
CA VAL A 84 -8.07 -2.78 1.17
C VAL A 84 -7.85 -4.27 1.05
N THR A 85 -8.56 -4.92 0.12
CA THR A 85 -8.44 -6.36 -0.10
C THR A 85 -8.46 -6.70 -1.59
N PRO A 86 -7.41 -7.35 -2.13
CA PRO A 86 -6.11 -7.60 -1.52
C PRO A 86 -5.28 -6.31 -1.44
N ASP A 87 -4.29 -6.27 -0.55
CA ASP A 87 -3.38 -5.13 -0.37
C ASP A 87 -2.19 -5.13 -1.34
N THR A 88 -1.99 -6.21 -2.09
CA THR A 88 -0.90 -6.40 -3.05
C THR A 88 -1.45 -6.70 -4.43
N LEU A 89 -1.05 -5.90 -5.42
CA LEU A 89 -1.56 -5.93 -6.78
C LEU A 89 -0.43 -5.97 -7.80
N ARG A 90 -0.72 -6.51 -8.98
CA ARG A 90 0.14 -6.40 -10.15
C ARG A 90 -0.05 -5.04 -10.82
N PRO A 91 1.01 -4.37 -11.31
CA PRO A 91 0.86 -3.20 -12.17
C PRO A 91 0.06 -3.52 -13.44
N VAL A 92 -0.56 -2.49 -14.02
CA VAL A 92 -1.16 -2.60 -15.36
C VAL A 92 -0.05 -2.86 -16.38
N LEU A 93 -0.22 -3.92 -17.17
CA LEU A 93 0.69 -4.29 -18.25
C LEU A 93 0.11 -3.82 -19.60
N PRO A 94 0.96 -3.49 -20.59
CA PRO A 94 0.52 -3.20 -21.95
C PRO A 94 -0.38 -4.29 -22.53
N ALA A 95 -1.31 -3.89 -23.40
CA ALA A 95 -2.14 -4.85 -24.12
C ALA A 95 -1.25 -5.76 -24.99
N GLY A 96 -1.51 -7.08 -24.94
CA GLY A 96 -0.74 -8.07 -25.69
C GLY A 96 0.53 -8.58 -24.99
N SER A 97 0.88 -8.07 -23.80
CA SER A 97 1.98 -8.63 -23.01
C SER A 97 1.73 -10.12 -22.69
N THR A 98 2.75 -10.96 -22.88
CA THR A 98 2.73 -12.36 -22.43
C THR A 98 2.90 -12.42 -20.92
N ILE A 99 1.85 -12.82 -20.21
CA ILE A 99 1.86 -12.88 -18.74
C ILE A 99 2.26 -14.29 -18.29
N PRO A 100 3.39 -14.45 -17.57
CA PRO A 100 3.76 -15.73 -16.98
C PRO A 100 2.67 -16.27 -16.05
N ALA A 101 2.53 -17.60 -15.96
CA ALA A 101 1.55 -18.23 -15.10
C ALA A 101 1.65 -17.77 -13.63
N ALA A 102 2.88 -17.54 -13.14
CA ALA A 102 3.14 -17.02 -11.79
C ALA A 102 2.56 -15.61 -11.55
N LEU A 103 2.44 -14.78 -12.60
CA LEU A 103 1.87 -13.43 -12.51
C LEU A 103 0.37 -13.42 -12.82
N ALA A 104 -0.16 -14.45 -13.49
CA ALA A 104 -1.56 -14.54 -13.85
C ALA A 104 -2.49 -14.62 -12.63
N SER A 105 -2.02 -15.22 -11.53
CA SER A 105 -2.76 -15.32 -10.26
C SER A 105 -2.67 -14.06 -9.39
N VAL A 106 -1.78 -13.12 -9.71
CA VAL A 106 -1.61 -11.89 -8.93
C VAL A 106 -2.81 -10.96 -9.22
N PRO A 107 -3.54 -10.52 -8.19
CA PRO A 107 -4.70 -9.66 -8.35
C PRO A 107 -4.35 -8.35 -9.08
N THR A 108 -5.26 -7.86 -9.92
CA THR A 108 -5.07 -6.62 -10.70
C THR A 108 -5.92 -5.46 -10.21
N GLN A 109 -6.75 -5.70 -9.21
CA GLN A 109 -7.65 -4.73 -8.59
C GLN A 109 -7.83 -5.08 -7.12
N ALA A 110 -8.14 -4.08 -6.31
CA ALA A 110 -8.50 -4.25 -4.91
C ALA A 110 -9.88 -3.65 -4.62
N LEU A 111 -10.59 -4.24 -3.67
CA LEU A 111 -11.77 -3.63 -3.06
C LEU A 111 -11.30 -2.75 -1.91
N VAL A 112 -11.66 -1.46 -1.97
CA VAL A 112 -11.43 -0.48 -0.90
C VAL A 112 -12.76 -0.21 -0.23
N THR A 113 -12.82 -0.39 1.08
CA THR A 113 -14.03 -0.13 1.87
C THR A 113 -13.73 0.93 2.92
N ALA A 114 -14.52 2.00 2.94
CA ALA A 114 -14.57 2.91 4.07
C ALA A 114 -15.70 2.48 5.00
N HIS A 115 -15.37 2.28 6.27
CA HIS A 115 -16.33 2.02 7.33
C HIS A 115 -16.47 3.27 8.18
N VAL A 116 -17.72 3.69 8.36
CA VAL A 116 -18.11 4.89 9.10
C VAL A 116 -18.90 4.46 10.32
N GLN A 117 -18.58 5.06 11.46
CA GLN A 117 -19.35 4.94 12.69
C GLN A 117 -19.67 6.34 13.22
N SER A 118 -20.94 6.66 13.35
CA SER A 118 -21.45 7.92 13.91
C SER A 118 -22.71 7.66 14.70
N CYS A 119 -22.71 7.94 16.01
CA CYS A 119 -23.95 7.81 16.77
C CYS A 119 -24.93 8.93 16.48
N PRO A 120 -26.21 8.73 16.84
CA PRO A 120 -27.18 9.81 16.96
C PRO A 120 -26.68 10.88 17.96
N ALA A 121 -26.68 12.14 17.54
CA ALA A 121 -26.28 13.27 18.40
C ALA A 121 -27.30 13.56 19.53
N ALA A 122 -28.49 12.99 19.44
CA ALA A 122 -29.58 13.04 20.42
C ALA A 122 -30.52 11.83 20.20
N PRO A 123 -31.51 11.55 21.08
CA PRO A 123 -32.65 10.72 20.73
C PRO A 123 -33.38 11.33 19.51
N GLY A 124 -33.05 10.82 18.32
CA GLY A 124 -33.45 11.33 17.00
C GLY A 124 -32.45 12.35 16.43
N GLU A 125 -31.69 12.10 15.36
CA GLU A 125 -31.51 10.97 14.45
C GLU A 125 -30.00 11.03 14.09
N ALA A 126 -29.32 9.89 13.93
CA ALA A 126 -27.99 9.91 13.30
C ALA A 126 -28.10 10.56 11.91
N PRO A 127 -27.04 11.21 11.39
CA PRO A 127 -27.08 11.61 9.99
C PRO A 127 -27.38 10.35 9.16
N ALA A 128 -28.41 10.40 8.31
CA ALA A 128 -28.81 9.24 7.51
C ALA A 128 -27.65 8.73 6.61
N SER A 129 -26.67 9.60 6.35
CA SER A 129 -25.47 9.25 5.62
C SER A 129 -24.29 10.17 5.90
N VAL A 130 -23.09 9.68 5.63
CA VAL A 130 -21.83 10.45 5.66
C VAL A 130 -21.19 10.43 4.28
N GLU A 131 -20.81 11.60 3.76
CA GLU A 131 -19.99 11.69 2.55
C GLU A 131 -18.52 11.47 2.92
N VAL A 132 -17.88 10.51 2.24
CA VAL A 132 -16.45 10.20 2.41
C VAL A 132 -15.73 10.57 1.12
N ARG A 133 -14.71 11.41 1.23
CA ARG A 133 -13.82 11.85 0.15
C ARG A 133 -12.52 11.07 0.20
N PHE A 134 -12.02 10.68 -0.97
CA PHE A 134 -10.82 9.85 -1.09
C PHE A 134 -9.74 10.55 -1.90
N THR A 135 -8.49 10.29 -1.53
CA THR A 135 -7.32 10.62 -2.32
C THR A 135 -6.37 9.43 -2.39
N VAL A 136 -5.59 9.38 -3.45
CA VAL A 136 -4.51 8.40 -3.62
C VAL A 136 -3.21 9.19 -3.68
N GLU A 137 -2.26 8.84 -2.83
CA GLU A 137 -0.96 9.48 -2.73
C GLU A 137 0.16 8.51 -3.13
N PRO A 138 1.09 8.94 -4.02
CA PRO A 138 2.27 8.16 -4.35
C PRO A 138 3.24 8.12 -3.17
N PRO A 139 4.19 7.17 -3.17
CA PRO A 139 5.28 7.16 -2.20
C PRO A 139 6.23 8.33 -2.45
N ALA A 140 7.03 8.67 -1.43
CA ALA A 140 8.11 9.65 -1.59
C ALA A 140 9.17 9.13 -2.59
N PRO A 141 9.72 9.97 -3.47
CA PRO A 141 10.77 9.55 -4.41
C PRO A 141 11.99 8.96 -3.70
N GLY A 142 12.52 7.88 -4.23
CA GLY A 142 13.71 7.22 -3.71
C GLY A 142 13.48 6.48 -2.38
N SER A 143 12.25 6.50 -1.83
CA SER A 143 11.91 5.64 -0.70
C SER A 143 11.88 4.16 -1.12
N ALA A 144 11.90 3.25 -0.15
CA ALA A 144 11.80 1.82 -0.44
C ALA A 144 10.49 1.48 -1.16
N GLU A 145 9.41 2.19 -0.82
CA GLU A 145 8.08 2.07 -1.40
C GLU A 145 8.01 2.66 -2.82
N ALA A 146 9.00 3.43 -3.26
CA ALA A 146 9.00 3.98 -4.61
C ALA A 146 9.25 2.93 -5.70
N GLY A 147 9.57 1.69 -5.34
CA GLY A 147 9.68 0.57 -6.28
C GLY A 147 10.89 0.64 -7.22
N GLY A 148 11.86 1.50 -6.93
CA GLY A 148 13.05 1.75 -7.76
C GLY A 148 13.07 3.10 -8.47
N HIS A 149 12.04 3.93 -8.32
CA HIS A 149 12.01 5.29 -8.86
C HIS A 149 12.52 6.32 -7.85
N ALA A 150 13.46 7.17 -8.26
CA ALA A 150 14.06 8.23 -7.46
C ALA A 150 13.86 9.62 -8.10
N HIS A 151 12.64 9.92 -8.56
CA HIS A 151 12.21 11.19 -9.14
C HIS A 151 10.70 11.45 -8.92
N ASP A 152 10.22 12.71 -8.95
CA ASP A 152 8.85 13.12 -8.48
C ASP A 152 7.92 13.84 -9.47
N THR A 153 8.27 14.15 -10.71
CA THR A 153 7.60 15.26 -11.40
C THR A 153 6.09 15.11 -11.69
N ALA A 154 5.53 13.91 -11.72
CA ALA A 154 4.08 13.64 -11.80
C ALA A 154 3.81 12.13 -11.78
N ARG A 155 4.28 11.42 -10.74
CA ARG A 155 4.18 9.96 -10.69
C ARG A 155 2.74 9.47 -10.94
N PRO A 156 2.49 8.67 -12.00
CA PRO A 156 1.21 8.02 -12.21
C PRO A 156 0.80 7.20 -10.99
N LYS A 157 -0.48 7.28 -10.65
CA LYS A 157 -1.06 6.62 -9.48
C LYS A 157 -2.29 5.82 -9.86
N GLY A 158 -2.70 4.90 -8.99
CA GLY A 158 -3.93 4.16 -9.15
C GLY A 158 -5.18 5.05 -9.16
N THR A 159 -6.27 4.50 -9.68
CA THR A 159 -7.57 5.16 -9.78
C THR A 159 -8.60 4.40 -8.97
N LEU A 160 -9.35 5.11 -8.13
CA LEU A 160 -10.55 4.58 -7.48
C LEU A 160 -11.73 4.64 -8.45
N ARG A 161 -12.46 3.54 -8.55
CA ARG A 161 -13.62 3.40 -9.44
C ARG A 161 -14.86 2.94 -8.69
N ARG A 162 -16.01 3.46 -9.11
CA ARG A 162 -17.34 3.03 -8.68
C ARG A 162 -18.19 2.85 -9.93
N ASP A 163 -18.85 1.71 -10.04
CA ASP A 163 -19.66 1.35 -11.21
C ASP A 163 -18.89 1.48 -12.55
N GLY A 164 -17.59 1.16 -12.50
CA GLY A 164 -16.68 1.21 -13.64
C GLY A 164 -16.11 2.60 -13.98
N GLN A 165 -16.58 3.67 -13.33
CA GLN A 165 -16.16 5.06 -13.58
C GLN A 165 -15.21 5.57 -12.49
N PRO A 166 -14.24 6.44 -12.82
CA PRO A 166 -13.44 7.14 -11.81
C PRO A 166 -14.32 7.90 -10.83
N ALA A 167 -14.06 7.74 -9.54
CA ALA A 167 -14.81 8.44 -8.50
C ALA A 167 -13.91 8.70 -7.27
N THR A 168 -14.09 9.87 -6.66
CA THR A 168 -13.28 10.34 -5.52
C THR A 168 -14.11 10.59 -4.26
N SER A 169 -15.41 10.33 -4.30
CA SER A 169 -16.26 10.38 -3.11
C SER A 169 -17.39 9.36 -3.18
N CYS A 170 -17.88 8.99 -2.01
CA CYS A 170 -19.03 8.11 -1.84
C CYS A 170 -19.90 8.62 -0.68
N THR A 171 -21.10 8.08 -0.58
CA THR A 171 -21.99 8.29 0.54
C THR A 171 -22.17 6.95 1.25
N ALA A 172 -21.77 6.87 2.52
CA ALA A 172 -22.03 5.73 3.39
C ALA A 172 -23.39 5.97 4.09
N ALA A 173 -24.40 5.17 3.73
CA ALA A 173 -25.68 5.18 4.45
C ALA A 173 -25.47 4.54 5.83
N LEU A 174 -25.97 5.19 6.87
CA LEU A 174 -25.88 4.68 8.23
C LEU A 174 -27.13 3.89 8.60
N ASP A 175 -26.95 2.78 9.33
CA ASP A 175 -28.04 2.03 9.95
C ASP A 175 -28.52 2.68 11.27
N ALA A 176 -29.45 2.01 11.96
CA ALA A 176 -30.02 2.52 13.21
C ALA A 176 -28.97 2.60 14.34
N GLU A 177 -27.90 1.82 14.23
CA GLU A 177 -26.75 1.79 15.12
C GLU A 177 -25.69 2.84 14.74
N GLY A 178 -25.87 3.57 13.63
CA GLY A 178 -24.94 4.59 13.16
C GLY A 178 -23.74 4.03 12.39
N LEU A 179 -23.83 2.78 11.92
CA LEU A 179 -22.78 2.12 11.15
C LEU A 179 -23.12 2.17 9.66
N GLY A 180 -22.11 2.48 8.85
CA GLY A 180 -22.26 2.50 7.40
C GLY A 180 -20.96 2.17 6.71
N ALA A 181 -21.07 1.81 5.43
CA ALA A 181 -19.91 1.58 4.60
C ALA A 181 -20.16 2.02 3.16
N CYS A 182 -19.07 2.32 2.46
CA CYS A 182 -19.08 2.47 1.03
C CYS A 182 -17.84 1.79 0.41
N THR A 183 -17.94 1.39 -0.85
CA THR A 183 -16.90 0.62 -1.52
C THR A 183 -16.46 1.21 -2.85
N PHE A 184 -15.19 1.02 -3.17
CA PHE A 184 -14.57 1.31 -4.46
C PHE A 184 -13.76 0.12 -4.95
N THR A 185 -13.58 0.05 -6.26
CA THR A 185 -12.52 -0.75 -6.86
C THR A 185 -11.30 0.13 -7.10
N TYR A 186 -10.19 -0.17 -6.45
CA TYR A 186 -8.90 0.41 -6.78
C TYR A 186 -8.28 -0.34 -7.95
N GLN A 187 -7.90 0.40 -8.99
CA GLN A 187 -7.14 -0.09 -10.13
C GLN A 187 -5.75 0.55 -10.11
N PRO A 188 -4.65 -0.23 -10.04
CA PRO A 188 -3.30 0.30 -10.00
C PRO A 188 -2.94 0.99 -11.34
N SER A 189 -1.93 1.84 -11.31
CA SER A 189 -1.31 2.35 -12.54
C SER A 189 -0.38 1.30 -13.15
N GLU A 190 0.33 1.69 -14.20
CA GLU A 190 1.39 0.89 -14.78
C GLU A 190 2.73 0.96 -14.00
N VAL A 191 2.83 1.88 -13.04
CA VAL A 191 4.01 2.12 -12.20
C VAL A 191 3.91 1.27 -10.94
N SER A 192 4.96 0.52 -10.60
CA SER A 192 5.03 -0.24 -9.35
C SER A 192 5.52 0.62 -8.19
N GLY A 193 4.96 0.42 -7.00
CA GLY A 193 5.30 1.10 -5.75
C GLY A 193 4.19 0.97 -4.70
N GLY A 194 4.45 1.50 -3.51
CA GLY A 194 3.47 1.57 -2.43
C GLY A 194 2.70 2.88 -2.52
N GLU A 195 1.39 2.80 -2.72
CA GLU A 195 0.51 3.96 -2.69
C GLU A 195 -0.26 3.99 -1.37
N THR A 196 -0.65 5.19 -0.92
CA THR A 196 -1.51 5.35 0.25
C THR A 196 -2.88 5.84 -0.19
N ILE A 197 -3.92 5.09 0.13
CA ILE A 197 -5.31 5.52 -0.06
C ILE A 197 -5.75 6.21 1.23
N LYS A 198 -6.16 7.47 1.13
CA LYS A 198 -6.68 8.26 2.23
C LYS A 198 -8.18 8.49 2.08
N ALA A 199 -8.87 8.60 3.21
CA ALA A 199 -10.26 8.97 3.28
C ALA A 199 -10.49 10.02 4.36
N GLU A 200 -11.39 10.96 4.06
CA GLU A 200 -11.76 12.06 4.93
C GLU A 200 -13.27 12.23 4.90
N ALA A 201 -13.86 12.59 6.04
CA ALA A 201 -15.27 12.96 6.17
C ALA A 201 -15.40 14.06 7.22
N ASP A 202 -16.36 14.98 7.04
CA ASP A 202 -16.50 16.14 7.93
C ASP A 202 -16.87 15.71 9.35
N GLY A 203 -16.06 16.11 10.34
CA GLY A 203 -16.19 15.69 11.74
C GLY A 203 -15.44 14.41 12.11
N PHE A 204 -14.95 13.65 11.13
CA PHE A 204 -14.26 12.39 11.37
C PHE A 204 -12.73 12.56 11.34
N PRO A 205 -11.98 11.82 12.16
CA PRO A 205 -10.55 11.64 11.94
C PRO A 205 -10.28 11.06 10.55
N ALA A 206 -9.24 11.56 9.87
CA ALA A 206 -8.83 11.01 8.58
C ALA A 206 -8.34 9.55 8.74
N ALA A 207 -8.61 8.72 7.73
CA ALA A 207 -8.16 7.33 7.66
C ALA A 207 -7.21 7.15 6.48
N ALA A 208 -6.25 6.22 6.62
CA ALA A 208 -5.30 5.89 5.57
C ALA A 208 -4.99 4.39 5.59
N THR A 209 -4.70 3.83 4.42
CA THR A 209 -4.33 2.42 4.27
C THR A 209 -3.39 2.26 3.07
N PRO A 210 -2.31 1.46 3.18
CA PRO A 210 -1.39 1.24 2.07
C PRO A 210 -1.94 0.24 1.06
N VAL A 211 -1.52 0.37 -0.19
CA VAL A 211 -1.66 -0.64 -1.25
C VAL A 211 -0.33 -0.78 -1.98
N THR A 212 0.12 -2.01 -2.17
CA THR A 212 1.39 -2.34 -2.82
C THR A 212 1.15 -2.77 -4.25
N VAL A 213 1.78 -2.10 -5.21
CA VAL A 213 1.77 -2.47 -6.63
C VAL A 213 3.15 -3.02 -6.98
N GLN A 214 3.26 -4.31 -7.30
CA GLN A 214 4.54 -4.94 -7.61
C GLN A 214 4.43 -6.17 -8.51
N VAL A 215 5.54 -6.54 -9.11
CA VAL A 215 5.77 -7.85 -9.73
C VAL A 215 6.45 -8.76 -8.71
N PRO A 216 5.77 -9.79 -8.16
CA PRO A 216 6.36 -10.64 -7.15
C PRO A 216 7.48 -11.53 -7.71
N GLY A 217 8.42 -11.88 -6.84
CA GLY A 217 9.47 -12.87 -7.16
C GLY A 217 10.69 -12.32 -7.91
N LEU A 218 10.74 -11.01 -8.16
CA LEU A 218 11.94 -10.38 -8.71
C LEU A 218 13.12 -10.48 -7.73
N ARG A 219 14.31 -10.66 -8.27
CA ARG A 219 15.57 -10.77 -7.52
C ARG A 219 16.62 -9.86 -8.14
N PRO A 220 17.50 -9.25 -7.34
CA PRO A 220 18.62 -8.49 -7.89
C PRO A 220 19.59 -9.44 -8.60
N MET A 221 20.08 -9.02 -9.75
CA MET A 221 21.25 -9.62 -10.38
C MET A 221 22.51 -9.15 -9.64
N PRO A 222 23.34 -10.07 -9.11
CA PRO A 222 24.58 -9.68 -8.45
C PRO A 222 25.65 -9.28 -9.46
N GLU A 223 26.67 -8.56 -8.99
CA GLU A 223 27.91 -8.37 -9.75
C GLU A 223 28.63 -9.70 -10.00
N SER A 224 29.39 -9.76 -11.10
CA SER A 224 30.13 -10.98 -11.44
C SER A 224 31.31 -11.21 -10.50
N GLY A 225 31.35 -12.38 -9.84
CA GLY A 225 32.49 -12.78 -9.01
C GLY A 225 33.77 -13.10 -9.81
N ILE A 226 33.64 -13.37 -11.11
CA ILE A 226 34.75 -13.69 -12.02
C ILE A 226 35.00 -12.59 -13.08
N GLY A 227 34.23 -11.51 -13.05
CA GLY A 227 34.34 -10.41 -14.02
C GLY A 227 33.75 -10.71 -15.40
N ALA A 228 32.85 -11.71 -15.51
CA ALA A 228 32.17 -12.07 -16.76
C ALA A 228 31.10 -11.04 -17.20
N TRP A 229 30.59 -10.25 -16.25
CA TRP A 229 29.76 -9.08 -16.55
C TRP A 229 30.01 -7.96 -15.55
N ARG A 230 29.46 -6.79 -15.87
CA ARG A 230 29.32 -5.64 -14.97
C ARG A 230 27.90 -5.12 -15.05
N LEU A 231 27.35 -4.63 -13.95
CA LEU A 231 26.07 -3.93 -13.95
C LEU A 231 26.27 -2.49 -14.45
N THR A 232 25.40 -2.04 -15.36
CA THR A 232 25.49 -0.75 -16.07
C THR A 232 24.11 -0.10 -16.17
N GLY A 233 24.00 1.15 -16.61
CA GLY A 233 22.68 1.78 -16.83
C GLY A 233 21.96 2.35 -15.61
N ALA A 234 22.37 2.00 -14.39
CA ALA A 234 21.83 2.63 -13.19
C ALA A 234 22.03 4.16 -13.25
N THR A 235 20.96 4.91 -12.98
CA THR A 235 20.98 6.38 -13.00
C THR A 235 20.55 6.95 -11.66
N GLY A 236 20.66 8.27 -11.48
CA GLY A 236 20.08 8.92 -10.30
C GLY A 236 18.56 8.77 -10.21
N ALA A 237 17.88 8.65 -11.36
CA ALA A 237 16.43 8.45 -11.43
C ALA A 237 16.04 6.98 -11.17
N HIS A 238 16.91 6.03 -11.49
CA HIS A 238 16.69 4.59 -11.34
C HIS A 238 17.96 3.92 -10.78
N PRO A 239 18.21 4.04 -9.47
CA PRO A 239 19.43 3.50 -8.85
C PRO A 239 19.47 1.96 -8.83
N GLY A 240 18.31 1.30 -8.99
CA GLY A 240 18.19 -0.16 -9.05
C GLY A 240 17.39 -0.61 -10.27
N SER A 241 18.08 -0.95 -11.35
CA SER A 241 17.50 -1.37 -12.64
C SER A 241 17.77 -2.84 -13.01
N HIS A 242 18.43 -3.61 -12.14
CA HIS A 242 18.92 -4.97 -12.44
C HIS A 242 18.14 -6.06 -11.70
N TYR A 243 16.81 -5.92 -11.62
CA TYR A 243 15.96 -6.93 -10.98
C TYR A 243 15.34 -7.81 -12.06
N GLY A 244 15.35 -9.12 -11.86
CA GLY A 244 14.78 -10.06 -12.83
C GLY A 244 14.06 -11.20 -12.16
N THR A 245 13.30 -11.98 -12.92
CA THR A 245 12.85 -13.29 -12.44
C THR A 245 14.08 -14.16 -12.10
N PRO A 246 13.95 -15.18 -11.22
CA PRO A 246 15.06 -16.06 -10.90
C PRO A 246 15.68 -16.71 -12.15
N GLU A 247 14.84 -17.00 -13.14
CA GLU A 247 15.23 -17.57 -14.42
C GLU A 247 16.01 -16.57 -15.28
N THR A 248 15.49 -15.35 -15.47
CA THR A 248 16.17 -14.28 -16.18
C THR A 248 17.55 -13.98 -15.59
N VAL A 249 17.65 -13.86 -14.27
CA VAL A 249 18.94 -13.62 -13.58
C VAL A 249 19.91 -14.77 -13.83
N THR A 250 19.45 -16.02 -13.69
CA THR A 250 20.30 -17.21 -13.88
C THR A 250 20.78 -17.34 -15.33
N ARG A 251 19.88 -17.18 -16.30
CA ARG A 251 20.18 -17.32 -17.73
C ARG A 251 21.07 -16.18 -18.24
N THR A 252 20.85 -14.94 -17.78
CA THR A 252 21.73 -13.80 -18.11
C THR A 252 23.15 -14.03 -17.57
N ALA A 253 23.29 -14.52 -16.33
CA ALA A 253 24.60 -14.81 -15.75
C ALA A 253 25.33 -15.94 -16.49
N ALA A 254 24.61 -16.98 -16.92
CA ALA A 254 25.16 -18.07 -17.71
C ALA A 254 25.60 -17.58 -19.11
N MET A 255 24.75 -16.83 -19.81
CA MET A 255 25.07 -16.20 -21.09
C MET A 255 26.35 -15.34 -21.01
N ALA A 256 26.46 -14.48 -20.00
CA ALA A 256 27.65 -13.67 -19.78
C ALA A 256 28.90 -14.51 -19.48
N THR A 257 28.76 -15.60 -18.73
CA THR A 257 29.86 -16.52 -18.39
C THR A 257 30.38 -17.24 -19.63
N ASP A 258 29.50 -17.71 -20.50
CA ASP A 258 29.88 -18.38 -21.74
C ASP A 258 30.57 -17.43 -22.72
N TYR A 259 30.05 -16.20 -22.86
CA TYR A 259 30.72 -15.16 -23.64
C TYR A 259 32.12 -14.85 -23.10
N PHE A 260 32.24 -14.72 -21.78
CA PHE A 260 33.52 -14.48 -21.12
C PHE A 260 34.50 -15.65 -21.31
N ALA A 261 34.03 -16.90 -21.26
CA ALA A 261 34.87 -18.07 -21.49
C ALA A 261 35.39 -18.13 -22.95
N LEU A 262 34.57 -17.68 -23.90
CA LEU A 262 34.91 -17.70 -25.33
C LEU A 262 35.88 -16.57 -25.73
N HIS A 263 35.76 -15.39 -25.13
CA HIS A 263 36.50 -14.21 -25.56
C HIS A 263 37.46 -13.63 -24.52
N GLY A 264 37.32 -13.98 -23.25
CA GLY A 264 38.06 -13.33 -22.15
C GLY A 264 37.62 -11.90 -21.88
N GLU A 265 36.45 -11.50 -22.38
CA GLU A 265 35.87 -10.16 -22.28
C GLU A 265 34.53 -10.22 -21.53
N SER A 266 34.24 -9.24 -20.67
CA SER A 266 32.93 -9.16 -20.01
C SER A 266 31.87 -8.58 -20.95
N ILE A 267 30.61 -8.65 -20.54
CA ILE A 267 29.54 -7.81 -21.11
C ILE A 267 29.00 -6.81 -20.08
N GLY A 268 28.46 -5.68 -20.53
CA GLY A 268 27.67 -4.80 -19.68
C GLY A 268 26.23 -5.29 -19.62
N VAL A 269 25.76 -5.70 -18.45
CA VAL A 269 24.32 -5.93 -18.23
C VAL A 269 23.73 -4.59 -17.84
N ASN A 270 22.81 -4.09 -18.65
CA ASN A 270 22.18 -2.78 -18.46
C ASN A 270 20.83 -2.99 -17.75
N ASP A 271 19.73 -2.58 -18.35
CA ASP A 271 18.43 -2.60 -17.70
C ASP A 271 17.79 -4.01 -17.72
N ILE A 272 17.19 -4.46 -16.61
CA ILE A 272 16.36 -5.68 -16.53
C ILE A 272 14.94 -5.31 -16.08
N SER A 273 14.81 -4.78 -14.87
CA SER A 273 13.58 -4.25 -14.28
C SER A 273 13.95 -3.41 -13.08
N LEU A 274 13.07 -2.49 -12.72
CA LEU A 274 13.09 -1.87 -11.41
C LEU A 274 12.78 -2.88 -10.31
N VAL A 275 13.12 -2.50 -9.08
CA VAL A 275 13.01 -3.32 -7.86
C VAL A 275 11.67 -4.05 -7.77
N TRP A 276 10.57 -3.36 -8.07
CA TRP A 276 9.20 -3.90 -7.98
C TRP A 276 8.53 -4.11 -9.36
N GLY A 277 9.27 -4.05 -10.46
CA GLY A 277 8.68 -4.13 -11.80
C GLY A 277 8.00 -2.84 -12.24
N GLY A 278 6.99 -2.98 -13.08
CA GLY A 278 6.19 -1.85 -13.57
C GLY A 278 6.90 -1.02 -14.64
N LEU A 279 6.34 0.13 -14.98
CA LEU A 279 6.89 1.04 -15.99
C LEU A 279 8.34 1.43 -15.67
N PHE A 280 9.24 1.12 -16.60
CA PHE A 280 10.60 1.64 -16.58
C PHE A 280 10.70 2.86 -17.50
N ASP A 281 10.76 4.06 -16.92
CA ASP A 281 10.78 5.33 -17.64
C ASP A 281 12.19 5.95 -17.71
N ILE A 282 13.03 5.54 -18.67
CA ILE A 282 14.45 5.95 -18.75
C ILE A 282 14.69 7.46 -18.54
N GLY A 283 13.79 8.30 -19.08
CA GLY A 283 13.92 9.75 -19.04
C GLY A 283 13.48 10.40 -17.72
N GLY A 284 12.96 9.65 -16.75
CA GLY A 284 12.42 10.20 -15.50
C GLY A 284 11.19 11.10 -15.72
N ASN A 285 10.41 10.79 -16.76
CA ASN A 285 9.28 11.58 -17.22
C ASN A 285 7.97 10.77 -17.28
N TRP A 286 7.96 9.54 -16.75
CA TRP A 286 6.81 8.66 -16.71
C TRP A 286 6.25 8.27 -18.09
N VAL A 287 7.10 8.30 -19.13
CA VAL A 287 6.72 7.90 -20.50
C VAL A 287 7.51 6.64 -20.90
N PRO A 288 6.87 5.65 -21.56
CA PRO A 288 7.57 4.50 -22.13
C PRO A 288 8.71 4.93 -23.06
N PRO A 289 9.82 4.18 -23.05
CA PRO A 289 9.93 3.24 -24.16
C PRO A 289 10.22 1.78 -23.76
N HIS A 290 10.60 1.48 -22.52
CA HIS A 290 11.00 0.13 -22.08
C HIS A 290 9.81 -0.74 -21.66
N LEU A 291 9.04 -1.21 -22.64
CA LEU A 291 7.86 -2.04 -22.39
C LEU A 291 8.22 -3.46 -21.92
N GLY A 292 9.31 -4.06 -22.43
CA GLY A 292 9.75 -5.42 -22.08
C GLY A 292 10.26 -5.60 -20.65
N HIS A 293 10.73 -4.54 -19.99
CA HIS A 293 11.38 -4.63 -18.68
C HIS A 293 10.42 -4.73 -17.49
N ARG A 294 9.12 -4.56 -17.71
CA ARG A 294 8.13 -4.39 -16.62
C ARG A 294 7.98 -5.56 -15.67
N ILE A 295 8.32 -6.76 -16.14
CA ILE A 295 8.12 -8.01 -15.41
C ILE A 295 9.44 -8.75 -15.13
N GLY A 296 10.58 -8.10 -15.36
CA GLY A 296 11.90 -8.67 -15.09
C GLY A 296 12.25 -9.88 -15.96
N ARG A 297 11.73 -9.93 -17.19
CA ARG A 297 12.03 -10.97 -18.18
C ARG A 297 12.96 -10.52 -19.30
N GLY A 298 12.89 -9.23 -19.65
CA GLY A 298 13.81 -8.59 -20.58
C GLY A 298 15.11 -8.13 -19.94
N VAL A 299 16.23 -8.27 -20.64
CA VAL A 299 17.52 -7.67 -20.30
C VAL A 299 18.09 -6.90 -21.49
N ASP A 300 18.64 -5.73 -21.20
CA ASP A 300 19.43 -4.96 -22.15
C ASP A 300 20.92 -5.24 -21.94
N ILE A 301 21.66 -5.41 -23.03
CA ILE A 301 23.13 -5.50 -23.00
C ILE A 301 23.77 -4.20 -23.50
N ASP A 302 24.61 -3.61 -22.67
CA ASP A 302 25.43 -2.45 -23.01
C ASP A 302 26.65 -2.87 -23.82
N ARG A 303 26.62 -2.58 -25.12
CA ARG A 303 27.72 -2.83 -26.06
C ARG A 303 28.93 -1.93 -25.82
N CYS A 304 28.77 -0.86 -25.05
CA CYS A 304 29.79 0.17 -24.86
C CYS A 304 30.60 0.01 -23.58
N ALA A 305 30.19 -0.90 -22.71
CA ALA A 305 30.91 -1.20 -21.48
C ALA A 305 32.32 -1.78 -21.74
N GLN A 306 32.60 -2.31 -22.94
CA GLN A 306 33.79 -3.12 -23.29
C GLN A 306 34.27 -2.87 -24.74
N SER A 307 35.41 -3.45 -25.15
CA SER A 307 35.78 -3.60 -26.57
C SER A 307 34.59 -4.16 -27.36
N LEU A 308 34.46 -3.76 -28.64
CA LEU A 308 33.34 -4.10 -29.51
C LEU A 308 32.85 -5.54 -29.26
N VAL A 309 31.72 -5.66 -28.57
CA VAL A 309 31.07 -6.94 -28.31
C VAL A 309 30.92 -7.66 -29.65
N LYS A 310 31.42 -8.89 -29.72
CA LYS A 310 31.28 -9.72 -30.91
C LYS A 310 29.84 -10.16 -31.00
N GLN A 311 29.07 -9.36 -31.73
CA GLN A 311 27.63 -9.41 -31.66
C GLN A 311 27.05 -10.75 -32.10
N ASP A 312 27.59 -11.29 -33.19
CA ASP A 312 27.09 -12.55 -33.74
C ASP A 312 27.31 -13.70 -32.75
N ASP A 313 28.48 -13.73 -32.10
CA ASP A 313 28.80 -14.72 -31.05
C ASP A 313 27.90 -14.54 -29.82
N LEU A 314 27.64 -13.29 -29.38
CA LEU A 314 26.72 -13.03 -28.28
C LEU A 314 25.28 -13.42 -28.64
N ASP A 315 24.83 -13.14 -29.86
CA ASP A 315 23.50 -13.53 -30.33
C ASP A 315 23.35 -15.05 -30.41
N GLU A 316 24.37 -15.77 -30.87
CA GLU A 316 24.38 -17.24 -30.89
C GLU A 316 24.31 -17.82 -29.47
N ILE A 317 25.10 -17.30 -28.53
CA ILE A 317 25.04 -17.71 -27.12
C ILE A 317 23.67 -17.35 -26.54
N ALA A 318 23.17 -16.15 -26.81
CA ALA A 318 21.89 -15.70 -26.28
C ALA A 318 20.72 -16.54 -26.81
N GLU A 319 20.71 -16.96 -28.08
CA GLU A 319 19.66 -17.82 -28.64
C GLU A 319 19.53 -19.15 -27.87
N PHE A 320 20.65 -19.72 -27.42
CA PHE A 320 20.66 -20.90 -26.56
C PHE A 320 19.94 -20.67 -25.21
N TYR A 321 20.00 -19.45 -24.67
CA TYR A 321 19.44 -19.11 -23.35
C TYR A 321 18.09 -18.40 -23.39
N SER A 322 17.84 -17.49 -24.32
CA SER A 322 16.65 -16.62 -24.34
C SER A 322 15.50 -17.22 -25.15
N GLY A 323 15.76 -18.20 -26.01
CA GLY A 323 14.74 -18.88 -26.83
C GLY A 323 14.06 -17.98 -27.88
N VAL A 324 14.06 -16.66 -27.70
CA VAL A 324 13.58 -15.65 -28.65
C VAL A 324 14.43 -14.39 -28.50
N ARG A 325 14.91 -13.86 -29.63
CA ARG A 325 15.46 -12.51 -29.73
C ARG A 325 14.36 -11.55 -30.14
N THR A 326 14.13 -10.50 -29.37
CA THR A 326 13.27 -9.40 -29.76
C THR A 326 14.12 -8.15 -29.93
N VAL A 327 14.15 -7.60 -31.15
CA VAL A 327 14.82 -6.32 -31.37
C VAL A 327 13.84 -5.22 -30.95
N GLU A 328 13.87 -4.80 -29.68
CA GLU A 328 13.27 -3.51 -29.33
C GLU A 328 14.06 -2.40 -30.05
N LYS A 329 13.36 -1.46 -30.67
CA LYS A 329 13.98 -0.35 -31.41
C LYS A 329 14.73 0.51 -30.42
N ALA A 330 16.03 0.27 -30.28
CA ALA A 330 16.86 0.97 -29.33
C ALA A 330 16.85 2.48 -29.58
N LEU A 331 16.87 3.24 -28.48
CA LEU A 331 17.31 4.63 -28.51
C LEU A 331 18.77 4.66 -28.98
N ALA A 332 19.10 5.60 -29.87
CA ALA A 332 20.46 5.74 -30.40
C ALA A 332 21.49 5.78 -29.25
N PRO A 333 22.56 4.96 -29.29
CA PRO A 333 23.53 4.93 -28.21
C PRO A 333 24.23 6.30 -28.10
N PRO A 334 24.38 6.85 -26.88
CA PRO A 334 25.19 8.05 -26.70
C PRO A 334 26.68 7.70 -26.84
N GLY A 335 27.30 8.17 -27.92
CA GLY A 335 28.74 8.47 -27.96
C GLY A 335 29.74 7.32 -27.95
N CYS A 336 29.33 6.08 -28.23
CA CYS A 336 30.28 4.98 -28.32
C CYS A 336 31.08 5.05 -29.63
N PRO A 337 32.40 4.81 -29.64
CA PRO A 337 33.23 4.82 -30.86
C PRO A 337 32.93 3.66 -31.85
N GLY A 338 31.76 3.01 -31.73
CA GLY A 338 31.25 2.03 -32.69
C GLY A 338 30.49 2.69 -33.83
N PRO A 339 30.01 1.92 -34.83
CA PRO A 339 29.18 2.44 -35.90
C PRO A 339 27.97 3.20 -35.33
N PRO A 340 27.60 4.37 -35.87
CA PRO A 340 26.58 5.26 -35.30
C PRO A 340 25.16 4.67 -35.19
N ASP A 341 24.94 3.43 -35.64
CA ASP A 341 23.64 2.75 -35.72
C ASP A 341 23.56 1.43 -34.96
N THR A 342 24.47 1.12 -34.01
CA THR A 342 24.36 -0.16 -33.28
C THR A 342 23.42 -0.06 -32.07
N PRO A 343 22.22 -0.68 -32.13
CA PRO A 343 21.22 -0.59 -31.06
C PRO A 343 21.67 -1.28 -29.77
N ARG A 344 21.12 -0.85 -28.62
CA ARG A 344 21.01 -1.70 -27.43
C ARG A 344 20.30 -3.00 -27.82
N ILE A 345 20.72 -4.11 -27.21
CA ILE A 345 20.18 -5.42 -27.55
C ILE A 345 19.32 -5.87 -26.39
N HIS A 346 18.10 -6.20 -26.75
CA HIS A 346 17.13 -6.71 -25.81
C HIS A 346 17.02 -8.22 -25.98
N TYR A 347 17.07 -8.95 -24.88
CA TYR A 347 16.80 -10.37 -24.82
C TYR A 347 15.68 -10.63 -23.82
N ASP A 348 14.66 -11.38 -24.22
CA ASP A 348 13.55 -11.77 -23.34
C ASP A 348 13.68 -13.24 -22.99
N PHE A 349 13.61 -13.58 -21.70
CA PHE A 349 13.73 -14.96 -21.22
C PHE A 349 12.33 -15.55 -20.93
N PRO A 350 12.11 -16.84 -21.22
CA PRO A 350 10.80 -17.52 -21.07
C PRO A 350 10.21 -17.46 -19.65
#